data_AF-A0A0G1GWR4-F1
#
_entry.id   AF-A0A0G1GWR4-F1
#
_cell.length_a   1.000
_cell.length_b   1.000
_cell.length_c   1.000
_cell.angle_alpha   90.00
_cell.angle_beta   90.00
_cell.angle_gamma   90.00
#
_symmetry.space_group_name_H-M   'P 1'
#
loop_
_entity.id
_entity.type
_entity.pdbx_description
1 polymer ?
#
loop_
_entity_poly.entity_id
_entity_poly.type
_entity_poly.pdbx_seq_one_letter_code
_entity_poly.pdbx_strand_id
1 'polypeptide(L)'
;MRSFFWKPSIMLGIKRAFVCITRIMFRFPGMSGIPSILRSFNCHRFLRTRSAHFLSIPTERTQSDMRLTGNDMKLFDSVLAGVKKEYALFTSLNTNAIIRWSGRMTVVLILASLAVLLISYNSLPAQVPLWYSKPWGTDRLAEPLWLFLLPGASCIWHIINSFLSIHITKEHLVFSQILFLSSLLGSIFSFVTLTMIIWVIS
;
A
#
# COMPACT_ATOMS: atom_id res chain seq x y z
N MET A 1 -24.54 13.37 -18.72
CA MET A 1 -24.01 12.72 -17.49
C MET A 1 -24.05 11.22 -17.69
N ARG A 2 -22.90 10.61 -18.01
CA ARG A 2 -22.79 9.16 -18.22
C ARG A 2 -22.46 8.51 -16.88
N SER A 3 -23.34 7.63 -16.41
CA SER A 3 -23.16 6.79 -15.24
C SER A 3 -21.91 5.92 -15.42
N PHE A 4 -20.84 6.26 -14.71
CA PHE A 4 -19.64 5.44 -14.58
C PHE A 4 -19.96 4.27 -13.62
N PHE A 5 -20.73 3.32 -14.14
CA PHE A 5 -21.19 2.13 -13.43
C PHE A 5 -20.01 1.17 -13.27
N TRP A 6 -19.34 1.21 -12.11
CA TRP A 6 -18.27 0.27 -11.80
C TRP A 6 -18.80 -1.16 -11.85
N LYS A 7 -18.24 -2.00 -12.74
CA LYS A 7 -18.60 -3.41 -12.86
C LYS A 7 -18.39 -4.11 -11.50
N PRO A 8 -19.37 -4.90 -11.00
CA PRO A 8 -19.27 -5.59 -9.71
C PRO A 8 -18.08 -6.57 -9.63
N SER A 9 -17.53 -7.00 -10.77
CA SER A 9 -16.30 -7.81 -10.83
C SER A 9 -15.06 -7.08 -10.30
N ILE A 10 -15.01 -5.74 -10.37
CA ILE A 10 -13.87 -4.96 -9.88
C ILE A 10 -13.91 -4.80 -8.36
N MET A 11 -15.11 -4.64 -7.78
CA MET A 11 -15.30 -4.61 -6.31
C MET A 11 -14.85 -5.92 -5.64
N LEU A 12 -15.09 -7.06 -6.28
CA LEU A 12 -14.68 -8.36 -5.73
C LEU A 12 -13.15 -8.54 -5.76
N GLY A 13 -12.49 -8.00 -6.80
CA GLY A 13 -11.03 -7.99 -6.91
C GLY A 13 -10.39 -7.16 -5.79
N ILE A 14 -10.93 -5.98 -5.48
CA ILE A 14 -10.41 -5.09 -4.45
C ILE A 14 -10.58 -5.69 -3.04
N LYS A 15 -11.74 -6.30 -2.73
CA LYS A 15 -11.94 -7.00 -1.45
C LYS A 15 -10.94 -8.15 -1.26
N ARG A 16 -10.65 -8.92 -2.31
CA ARG A 16 -9.66 -10.01 -2.28
C ARG A 16 -8.22 -9.50 -2.15
N ALA A 17 -7.88 -8.41 -2.85
CA ALA A 17 -6.59 -7.76 -2.72
C ALA A 17 -6.37 -7.22 -1.30
N PHE A 18 -7.39 -6.63 -0.68
CA PHE A 18 -7.31 -6.10 0.68
C PHE A 18 -7.09 -7.20 1.73
N VAL A 19 -7.79 -8.34 1.62
CA VAL A 19 -7.58 -9.52 2.47
C VAL A 19 -6.19 -10.14 2.23
N CYS A 20 -5.71 -10.14 0.98
CA CYS A 20 -4.38 -10.65 0.67
C CYS A 20 -3.26 -9.76 1.24
N ILE A 21 -3.39 -8.44 1.09
CA ILE A 21 -2.41 -7.45 1.57
C ILE A 21 -2.38 -7.41 3.10
N THR A 22 -3.53 -7.43 3.78
CA THR A 22 -3.57 -7.53 5.25
C THR A 22 -2.94 -8.84 5.75
N ARG A 23 -3.17 -9.96 5.06
CA ARG A 23 -2.58 -11.26 5.43
C ARG A 23 -1.08 -11.36 5.14
N ILE A 24 -0.57 -10.64 4.13
CA ILE A 24 0.86 -10.53 3.83
C ILE A 24 1.56 -9.59 4.81
N MET A 25 0.94 -8.46 5.17
CA MET A 25 1.49 -7.53 6.17
C MET A 25 1.55 -8.14 7.58
N PHE A 26 0.63 -9.03 7.94
CA PHE A 26 0.67 -9.78 9.20
C PHE A 26 1.62 -10.99 9.19
N ARG A 27 2.28 -11.31 8.06
CA ARG A 27 3.16 -12.47 7.92
C ARG A 27 4.65 -12.12 7.88
N PHE A 28 5.06 -11.04 8.54
CA PHE A 28 6.48 -10.77 8.79
C PHE A 28 6.92 -11.27 10.18
N PRO A 29 8.04 -12.01 10.26
CA PRO A 29 8.46 -12.71 11.47
C PRO A 29 8.96 -11.71 12.51
N GLY A 30 8.46 -11.78 13.73
CA GLY A 30 8.87 -10.89 14.81
C GLY A 30 7.92 -10.78 16.00
N MET A 31 6.75 -11.44 15.97
CA MET A 31 5.93 -11.67 17.16
C MET A 31 6.22 -13.07 17.70
N SER A 32 7.21 -13.19 18.57
CA SER A 32 7.49 -14.41 19.34
C SER A 32 6.54 -14.54 20.55
N GLY A 33 5.22 -14.46 20.34
CA GLY A 33 4.28 -14.45 21.47
C GLY A 33 2.79 -14.38 21.14
N ILE A 34 2.28 -15.13 20.16
CA ILE A 34 0.82 -15.34 19.98
C ILE A 34 0.54 -16.83 19.76
N PRO A 35 -0.48 -17.40 20.43
CA PRO A 35 -0.66 -18.85 20.63
C PRO A 35 -0.84 -19.67 19.35
N SER A 36 -0.37 -20.90 19.44
CA SER A 36 -0.20 -21.99 18.47
C SER A 36 -1.47 -22.52 17.78
N ILE A 37 -2.60 -21.79 17.81
CA ILE A 37 -3.91 -22.32 17.42
C ILE A 37 -4.24 -22.20 15.92
N LEU A 38 -3.50 -21.43 15.13
CA LEU A 38 -3.76 -21.25 13.68
C LEU A 38 -2.82 -22.03 12.74
N ARG A 39 -2.14 -23.06 13.23
CA ARG A 39 -1.23 -23.90 12.42
C ARG A 39 -1.92 -25.07 11.70
N SER A 40 -3.24 -25.05 11.55
CA SER A 40 -3.98 -26.05 10.79
C SER A 40 -4.93 -25.40 9.77
N PHE A 41 -4.37 -24.72 8.77
CA PHE A 41 -5.06 -24.60 7.48
C PHE A 41 -4.14 -25.10 6.38
N ASN A 42 -4.43 -26.36 6.04
CA ASN A 42 -3.79 -27.24 5.11
C ASN A 42 -3.85 -26.65 3.68
N CYS A 43 -2.84 -25.88 3.30
CA CYS A 43 -2.68 -25.29 1.96
C CYS A 43 -1.99 -26.29 1.01
N HIS A 44 -2.43 -27.55 1.00
CA HIS A 44 -1.78 -28.63 0.23
C HIS A 44 -2.69 -29.25 -0.84
N ARG A 45 -3.86 -28.66 -1.12
CA ARG A 45 -4.86 -29.28 -2.00
C ARG A 45 -5.60 -28.27 -2.90
N PHE A 46 -4.90 -27.38 -3.58
CA PHE A 46 -5.51 -26.55 -4.64
C PHE A 46 -4.65 -26.28 -5.89
N LEU A 47 -3.53 -27.00 -6.07
CA LEU A 47 -2.71 -26.91 -7.29
C LEU A 47 -2.70 -28.22 -8.08
N ARG A 48 -3.79 -28.99 -8.05
CA ARG A 48 -3.91 -30.24 -8.81
C ARG A 48 -5.30 -30.38 -9.41
N THR A 49 -5.61 -29.56 -10.42
CA THR A 49 -6.58 -29.86 -11.50
C THR A 49 -6.70 -28.64 -12.43
N ARG A 50 -5.66 -28.38 -13.23
CA ARG A 50 -5.78 -27.68 -14.52
C ARG A 50 -4.53 -27.96 -15.37
N SER A 51 -4.22 -29.25 -15.51
CA SER A 51 -3.33 -29.79 -16.55
C SER A 51 -4.15 -30.76 -17.37
N ALA A 52 -4.74 -30.26 -18.45
CA ALA A 52 -5.05 -30.97 -19.68
C ALA A 52 -5.79 -29.97 -20.57
N HIS A 53 -5.34 -29.78 -21.80
CA HIS A 53 -5.85 -28.80 -22.78
C HIS A 53 -5.38 -27.35 -22.62
N PHE A 54 -4.08 -27.13 -22.74
CA PHE A 54 -3.64 -25.90 -23.41
C PHE A 54 -2.36 -26.15 -24.21
N LEU A 55 -2.59 -26.24 -25.53
CA LEU A 55 -1.70 -26.01 -26.65
C LEU A 55 -0.25 -26.53 -26.57
N SER A 56 0.02 -27.52 -27.41
CA SER A 56 1.30 -27.72 -28.10
C SER A 56 1.75 -26.42 -28.78
N ILE A 57 2.61 -25.67 -28.11
CA ILE A 57 3.37 -24.57 -28.71
C ILE A 57 4.69 -25.19 -29.20
N PRO A 58 5.09 -24.98 -30.47
CA PRO A 58 6.33 -25.49 -31.00
C PRO A 58 7.53 -24.89 -30.24
N THR A 59 8.27 -25.74 -29.53
CA THR A 59 9.52 -25.44 -28.82
C THR A 59 10.72 -25.51 -29.76
N GLU A 60 10.71 -24.72 -30.82
CA GLU A 60 11.88 -24.52 -31.67
C GLU A 60 11.96 -23.05 -32.10
N ARG A 61 13.14 -22.44 -31.92
CA ARG A 61 13.49 -21.02 -32.09
C ARG A 61 13.17 -20.11 -30.90
N THR A 62 14.10 -20.06 -29.95
CA THR A 62 14.67 -18.80 -29.41
C THR A 62 15.74 -19.11 -28.35
N GLN A 63 16.69 -20.01 -28.65
CA GLN A 63 17.81 -20.32 -27.75
C GLN A 63 19.12 -19.61 -28.14
N SER A 64 19.17 -18.94 -29.31
CA SER A 64 20.40 -18.37 -29.87
C SER A 64 20.67 -16.89 -29.52
N ASP A 65 19.67 -16.13 -29.06
CA ASP A 65 19.81 -14.67 -28.92
C ASP A 65 20.03 -14.19 -27.48
N MET A 66 20.18 -15.10 -26.52
CA MET A 66 20.51 -14.76 -25.14
C MET A 66 22.00 -15.04 -24.82
N ARG A 67 22.91 -14.65 -25.71
CA ARG A 67 24.30 -14.36 -25.30
C ARG A 67 24.29 -13.01 -24.57
N LEU A 68 23.84 -13.01 -23.31
CA LEU A 68 24.13 -11.93 -22.37
C LEU A 68 25.64 -11.76 -22.36
N THR A 69 26.09 -10.60 -22.83
CA THR A 69 27.51 -10.32 -22.94
C THR A 69 28.08 -10.23 -21.52
N GLY A 70 29.36 -10.57 -21.31
CA GLY A 70 29.97 -10.49 -19.98
C GLY A 70 29.90 -9.10 -19.33
N ASN A 71 29.65 -8.05 -20.13
CA ASN A 71 29.43 -6.68 -19.67
C ASN A 71 28.04 -6.48 -19.05
N ASP A 72 27.00 -7.13 -19.58
CA ASP A 72 25.64 -7.09 -19.01
C ASP A 72 25.62 -7.71 -17.61
N MET A 73 26.39 -8.79 -17.41
CA MET A 73 26.49 -9.45 -16.10
C MET A 73 27.12 -8.52 -15.04
N LYS A 74 28.18 -7.78 -15.40
CA LYS A 74 28.80 -6.79 -14.50
C LYS A 74 27.87 -5.61 -14.17
N LEU A 75 27.08 -5.16 -15.15
CA LEU A 75 26.07 -4.12 -14.94
C LEU A 75 25.02 -4.59 -13.93
N PHE A 76 24.46 -5.79 -14.12
CA PHE A 76 23.49 -6.37 -13.20
C PHE A 76 24.04 -6.52 -11.78
N ASP A 77 25.27 -6.99 -11.62
CA ASP A 77 25.91 -7.10 -10.30
C ASP A 77 26.08 -5.75 -9.60
N SER A 78 26.42 -4.69 -10.36
CA SER A 78 26.54 -3.34 -9.80
C SER A 78 25.20 -2.77 -9.29
N VAL A 79 24.11 -3.03 -10.04
CA VAL A 79 22.74 -2.62 -9.67
C VAL A 79 22.27 -3.42 -8.44
N LEU A 80 22.50 -4.73 -8.44
CA LEU A 80 22.15 -5.60 -7.31
C LEU A 80 22.94 -5.23 -6.05
N ALA A 81 24.21 -4.84 -6.17
CA ALA A 81 25.00 -4.37 -5.04
C ALA A 81 24.44 -3.08 -4.43
N GLY A 82 24.00 -2.13 -5.27
CA GLY A 82 23.31 -0.91 -4.83
C GLY A 82 22.03 -1.23 -4.06
N VAL A 83 21.19 -2.08 -4.66
CA VAL A 83 19.91 -2.51 -4.07
C VAL A 83 20.11 -3.25 -2.73
N LYS A 84 21.11 -4.15 -2.63
CA LYS A 84 21.43 -4.84 -1.37
C LYS A 84 21.85 -3.89 -0.26
N LYS A 85 22.61 -2.83 -0.59
CA LYS A 85 23.04 -1.81 0.37
C LYS A 85 21.86 -1.02 0.93
N GLU A 86 20.89 -0.69 0.09
CA GLU A 86 19.66 -0.01 0.51
C GLU A 86 18.82 -0.88 1.45
N TYR A 87 18.66 -2.17 1.12
CA TYR A 87 17.95 -3.12 2.01
C TYR A 87 18.65 -3.28 3.35
N ALA A 88 19.99 -3.33 3.38
CA ALA A 88 20.76 -3.43 4.62
C ALA A 88 20.53 -2.20 5.53
N LEU A 89 20.50 -1.00 4.95
CA LEU A 89 20.21 0.25 5.65
C LEU A 89 18.76 0.25 6.18
N PHE A 90 17.81 -0.23 5.38
CA PHE A 90 16.42 -0.36 5.82
C PHE A 90 16.28 -1.34 6.99
N THR A 91 16.99 -2.48 6.97
CA THR A 91 16.99 -3.42 8.09
C THR A 91 17.61 -2.84 9.36
N SER A 92 18.67 -2.03 9.25
CA SER A 92 19.28 -1.40 10.43
C SER A 92 18.34 -0.35 11.04
N LEU A 93 17.65 0.44 10.22
CA LEU A 93 16.60 1.38 10.64
C LEU A 93 15.45 0.68 11.39
N ASN A 94 14.99 -0.44 10.85
CA ASN A 94 13.86 -1.20 11.39
C ASN A 94 14.18 -1.93 12.71
N THR A 95 15.43 -1.88 13.18
CA THR A 95 15.82 -2.35 14.52
C THR A 95 15.08 -1.57 15.60
N ASN A 96 14.85 -0.27 15.37
CA ASN A 96 14.14 0.59 16.32
C ASN A 96 12.65 0.23 16.39
N ALA A 97 12.19 -0.14 17.58
CA ALA A 97 10.79 -0.48 17.81
C ALA A 97 9.85 0.68 17.42
N ILE A 98 10.22 1.92 17.75
CA ILE A 98 9.42 3.13 17.46
C ILE A 98 9.15 3.26 15.96
N ILE A 99 10.20 3.17 15.12
CA ILE A 99 10.09 3.27 13.66
C ILE A 99 9.21 2.15 13.10
N ARG A 100 9.40 0.93 13.60
CA ARG A 100 8.63 -0.24 13.18
C ARG A 100 7.13 -0.09 13.50
N TRP A 101 6.81 0.37 14.70
CA TRP A 101 5.43 0.55 15.15
C TRP A 101 4.76 1.71 14.41
N SER A 102 5.42 2.86 14.28
CA SER A 102 4.85 4.03 13.59
C SER A 102 4.59 3.74 12.11
N GLY A 103 5.52 3.07 11.41
CA GLY A 103 5.32 2.66 10.02
C GLY A 103 4.11 1.74 9.85
N ARG A 104 3.99 0.70 10.70
CA ARG A 104 2.85 -0.22 10.66
C ARG A 104 1.52 0.48 10.94
N MET A 105 1.46 1.33 11.96
CA MET A 105 0.25 2.08 12.30
C MET A 105 -0.16 3.04 11.18
N THR A 106 0.81 3.70 10.55
CA THR A 106 0.56 4.57 9.39
C THR A 106 -0.11 3.80 8.25
N VAL A 107 0.44 2.64 7.90
CA VAL A 107 -0.14 1.80 6.83
C VAL A 107 -1.53 1.28 7.21
N VAL A 108 -1.73 0.85 8.46
CA VAL A 108 -3.05 0.42 8.95
C VAL A 108 -4.07 1.55 8.87
N LEU A 109 -3.70 2.78 9.23
CA LEU A 109 -4.58 3.96 9.13
C LEU A 109 -4.90 4.34 7.69
N ILE A 110 -3.94 4.25 6.77
CA ILE A 110 -4.18 4.48 5.33
C ILE A 110 -5.13 3.41 4.77
N LEU A 111 -4.94 2.15 5.14
CA LEU A 111 -5.84 1.08 4.73
C LEU A 111 -7.24 1.23 5.36
N ALA A 112 -7.32 1.60 6.64
CA ALA A 112 -8.57 1.83 7.35
C ALA A 112 -9.35 3.00 6.75
N SER A 113 -8.69 4.13 6.47
CA SER A 113 -9.31 5.29 5.80
C SER A 113 -9.85 4.92 4.41
N LEU A 114 -9.08 4.16 3.64
CA LEU A 114 -9.54 3.66 2.34
C LEU A 114 -10.74 2.70 2.48
N ALA A 115 -10.72 1.80 3.47
CA ALA A 115 -11.80 0.87 3.72
C ALA A 115 -13.10 1.58 4.14
N VAL A 116 -13.02 2.55 5.05
CA VAL A 116 -14.16 3.38 5.48
C VAL A 116 -14.76 4.10 4.28
N LEU A 117 -13.93 4.70 3.43
CA LEU A 117 -14.39 5.43 2.25
C LEU A 117 -15.08 4.50 1.24
N LEU A 118 -14.53 3.29 1.00
CA LEU A 118 -15.15 2.29 0.12
C LEU A 118 -16.47 1.74 0.65
N ILE A 119 -16.61 1.58 1.97
CA ILE A 119 -17.86 1.11 2.60
C ILE A 119 -18.92 2.20 2.52
N SER A 120 -18.55 3.43 2.87
CA SER A 120 -19.48 4.55 2.89
C SER A 120 -19.84 5.06 1.51
N TYR A 121 -19.08 4.71 0.45
CA TYR A 121 -19.22 5.24 -0.92
C TYR A 121 -20.67 5.26 -1.45
N ASN A 122 -21.45 4.21 -1.18
CA ASN A 122 -22.84 4.11 -1.64
C ASN A 122 -23.82 5.02 -0.87
N SER A 123 -23.43 5.48 0.33
CA SER A 123 -24.23 6.37 1.17
C SER A 123 -23.83 7.83 1.03
N LEU A 124 -22.75 8.15 0.31
CA LEU A 124 -22.36 9.55 0.11
C LEU A 124 -23.31 10.23 -0.88
N PRO A 125 -23.74 11.48 -0.59
CA PRO A 125 -24.46 12.30 -1.54
C PRO A 125 -23.58 12.59 -2.76
N ALA A 126 -24.21 12.95 -3.87
CA ALA A 126 -23.52 13.26 -5.13
C ALA A 126 -22.53 14.44 -5.02
N GLN A 127 -22.63 15.23 -3.96
CA GLN A 127 -21.88 16.46 -3.75
C GLN A 127 -21.48 16.58 -2.27
N VAL A 128 -20.18 16.73 -2.00
CA VAL A 128 -19.60 16.71 -0.65
C VAL A 128 -18.85 18.03 -0.41
N PRO A 129 -19.08 18.74 0.72
CA PRO A 129 -18.38 19.99 1.00
C PRO A 129 -16.91 19.72 1.34
N LEU A 130 -16.02 19.96 0.38
CA LEU A 130 -14.56 19.80 0.56
C LEU A 130 -13.82 21.15 0.57
N TRP A 131 -14.32 22.13 -0.17
CA TRP A 131 -13.64 23.41 -0.40
C TRP A 131 -14.07 24.47 0.61
N TYR A 132 -13.63 24.34 1.86
CA TYR A 132 -13.97 25.27 2.95
C TYR A 132 -13.49 26.72 2.75
N SER A 133 -12.59 26.96 1.80
CA SER A 133 -12.09 28.31 1.47
C SER A 133 -13.03 29.13 0.57
N LYS A 134 -14.03 28.50 -0.06
CA LYS A 134 -14.97 29.16 -0.97
C LYS A 134 -16.20 29.68 -0.23
N PRO A 135 -16.87 30.73 -0.75
CA PRO A 135 -18.11 31.22 -0.16
C PRO A 135 -19.17 30.12 -0.13
N TRP A 136 -20.15 30.28 0.75
CA TRP A 136 -21.28 29.37 0.87
C TRP A 136 -22.06 29.32 -0.46
N GLY A 137 -22.28 28.12 -0.99
CA GLY A 137 -22.96 27.92 -2.27
C GLY A 137 -22.50 26.65 -2.98
N THR A 138 -22.90 26.51 -4.25
CA THR A 138 -22.58 25.36 -5.12
C THR A 138 -21.07 25.16 -5.33
N ASP A 139 -20.30 26.24 -5.25
CA ASP A 139 -18.85 26.19 -5.51
C ASP A 139 -18.06 25.48 -4.41
N ARG A 140 -18.66 25.30 -3.22
CA ARG A 140 -18.07 24.59 -2.09
C ARG A 140 -18.17 23.07 -2.22
N LEU A 141 -19.08 22.59 -3.05
CA LEU A 141 -19.33 21.16 -3.19
C LEU A 141 -18.39 20.54 -4.23
N ALA A 142 -17.75 19.45 -3.83
CA ALA A 142 -16.88 18.65 -4.68
C ALA A 142 -17.52 17.29 -4.97
N GLU A 143 -17.12 16.67 -6.07
CA GLU A 143 -17.49 15.29 -6.33
C GLU A 143 -16.86 14.35 -5.28
N PRO A 144 -17.56 13.27 -4.86
CA PRO A 144 -17.05 12.30 -3.87
C PRO A 144 -15.71 11.67 -4.23
N LEU A 145 -15.33 11.67 -5.52
CA LEU A 145 -14.03 11.18 -5.98
C LEU A 145 -12.86 11.96 -5.35
N TRP A 146 -13.05 13.24 -5.05
CA TRP A 146 -12.03 14.07 -4.41
C TRP A 146 -11.72 13.64 -2.97
N LEU A 147 -12.62 12.90 -2.30
CA LEU A 147 -12.35 12.36 -0.97
C LEU A 147 -11.21 11.33 -0.97
N PHE A 148 -10.98 10.61 -2.09
CA PHE A 148 -9.84 9.69 -2.21
C PHE A 148 -8.49 10.41 -2.22
N LEU A 149 -8.48 11.72 -2.45
CA LEU A 149 -7.26 12.53 -2.38
C LEU A 149 -6.69 12.55 -0.95
N LEU A 150 -7.51 12.46 0.09
CA LEU A 150 -7.04 12.45 1.49
C LEU A 150 -6.17 11.22 1.82
N PRO A 151 -6.66 9.97 1.65
CA PRO A 151 -5.84 8.79 1.85
C PRO A 151 -4.70 8.73 0.83
N GLY A 152 -4.94 9.15 -0.42
CA GLY A 152 -3.91 9.24 -1.46
C GLY A 152 -2.73 10.14 -1.08
N ALA A 153 -3.01 11.36 -0.61
CA ALA A 153 -1.99 12.30 -0.16
C ALA A 153 -1.21 11.76 1.04
N SER A 154 -1.88 11.12 2.01
CA SER A 154 -1.19 10.51 3.15
C SER A 154 -0.29 9.34 2.74
N CYS A 155 -0.68 8.57 1.72
CA CYS A 155 0.14 7.50 1.15
C CYS A 155 1.39 8.06 0.46
N ILE A 156 1.22 9.08 -0.39
CA ILE A 156 2.34 9.76 -1.06
C ILE A 156 3.30 10.37 -0.03
N TRP A 157 2.76 11.03 1.01
CA TRP A 157 3.55 11.60 2.09
C TRP A 157 4.38 10.54 2.83
N HIS A 158 3.78 9.39 3.14
CA HIS A 158 4.49 8.28 3.77
C HIS A 158 5.60 7.69 2.87
N ILE A 159 5.34 7.57 1.57
CA ILE A 159 6.33 7.11 0.59
C ILE A 159 7.51 8.08 0.54
N ILE A 160 7.26 9.39 0.44
CA ILE A 160 8.30 10.43 0.41
C ILE A 160 9.14 10.38 1.69
N ASN A 161 8.51 10.31 2.87
CA ASN A 161 9.24 10.23 4.14
C ASN A 161 10.07 8.94 4.25
N SER A 162 9.58 7.83 3.71
CA SER A 162 10.31 6.57 3.67
C SER A 162 11.54 6.65 2.76
N PHE A 163 11.40 7.26 1.57
CA PHE A 163 12.53 7.53 0.69
C PHE A 163 13.55 8.48 1.32
N LEU A 164 13.08 9.55 1.97
CA LEU A 164 13.94 10.54 2.61
C LEU A 164 14.71 9.93 3.79
N SER A 165 14.06 9.05 4.56
CA SER A 165 14.69 8.29 5.64
C SER A 165 15.87 7.45 5.11
N ILE A 166 15.74 6.77 3.97
CA ILE A 166 16.83 5.95 3.42
C ILE A 166 18.04 6.81 3.01
N HIS A 167 17.80 8.01 2.47
CA HIS A 167 18.88 8.87 1.97
C HIS A 167 19.61 9.64 3.07
N ILE A 168 18.87 10.15 4.07
CA ILE A 168 19.43 11.06 5.10
C ILE A 168 19.92 10.32 6.35
N THR A 169 19.46 9.10 6.63
CA THR A 169 19.73 8.45 7.95
C THR A 169 21.12 7.84 8.10
N LYS A 170 22.06 8.12 7.19
CA LYS A 170 23.44 7.67 7.39
C LYS A 170 24.09 8.31 8.62
N GLU A 171 23.64 9.48 9.05
CA GLU A 171 24.31 10.26 10.11
C GLU A 171 23.45 10.47 11.37
N HIS A 172 22.12 10.49 11.28
CA HIS A 172 21.26 10.84 12.42
C HIS A 172 20.00 9.96 12.54
N LEU A 173 20.02 9.02 13.50
CA LEU A 173 18.87 8.14 13.80
C LEU A 173 17.62 8.91 14.26
N VAL A 174 17.80 9.99 15.01
CA VAL A 174 16.70 10.82 15.54
C VAL A 174 15.88 11.45 14.41
N PHE A 175 16.54 11.87 13.32
CA PHE A 175 15.87 12.46 12.17
C PHE A 175 14.89 11.49 11.51
N SER A 176 15.28 10.22 11.37
CA SER A 176 14.39 9.16 10.89
C SER A 176 13.17 8.96 11.76
N GLN A 177 13.33 8.99 13.08
CA GLN A 177 12.20 8.83 14.01
C GLN A 177 11.17 9.94 13.83
N ILE A 178 11.63 11.19 13.66
CA ILE A 178 10.77 12.36 13.43
C ILE A 178 10.04 12.24 12.08
N LEU A 179 10.71 11.77 11.02
CA LEU A 179 10.09 11.55 9.71
C LEU A 179 8.97 10.50 9.74
N PHE A 180 9.18 9.37 10.42
CA PHE A 180 8.14 8.36 10.56
C PHE A 180 7.00 8.83 11.48
N LEU A 181 7.31 9.59 12.54
CA LEU A 181 6.30 10.16 13.42
C LEU A 181 5.44 11.21 12.70
N SER A 182 6.02 12.03 11.83
CA SER A 182 5.27 13.00 11.03
C SER A 182 4.37 12.33 9.99
N SER A 183 4.79 11.20 9.39
CA SER A 183 3.90 10.38 8.56
C SER A 183 2.73 9.81 9.35
N LEU A 184 2.98 9.32 10.57
CA LEU A 184 1.93 8.80 11.44
C LEU A 184 0.91 9.89 11.76
N LEU A 185 1.36 11.07 12.18
CA LEU A 185 0.49 12.21 12.44
C LEU A 185 -0.33 12.59 11.20
N GLY A 186 0.29 12.67 10.03
CA GLY A 186 -0.42 12.94 8.77
C GLY A 186 -1.53 11.91 8.47
N SER A 187 -1.27 10.63 8.74
CA SER A 187 -2.28 9.58 8.56
C SER A 187 -3.43 9.66 9.58
N ILE A 188 -3.15 10.03 10.83
CA ILE A 188 -4.18 10.26 11.86
C ILE A 188 -5.06 11.43 11.45
N PHE A 189 -4.46 12.57 11.06
CA PHE A 189 -5.20 13.74 10.59
C PHE A 189 -6.09 13.42 9.40
N SER A 190 -5.57 12.67 8.41
CA SER A 190 -6.34 12.24 7.24
C SER A 190 -7.54 11.36 7.65
N PHE A 191 -7.33 10.38 8.53
CA PHE A 191 -8.39 9.51 9.03
C PHE A 191 -9.47 10.25 9.82
N VAL A 192 -9.07 11.13 10.74
CA VAL A 192 -10.00 11.95 11.55
C VAL A 192 -10.83 12.86 10.66
N THR A 193 -10.19 13.55 9.71
CA THR A 193 -10.87 14.45 8.77
C THR A 193 -11.91 13.71 7.93
N LEU A 194 -11.54 12.54 7.40
CA LEU A 194 -12.44 11.70 6.61
C LEU A 194 -13.65 11.24 7.45
N THR A 195 -13.40 10.77 8.67
CA THR A 195 -14.47 10.32 9.58
C THR A 195 -15.41 11.47 9.95
N MET A 196 -14.88 12.66 10.20
CA MET A 196 -15.68 13.86 10.48
C MET A 196 -16.55 14.26 9.29
N ILE A 197 -16.02 14.25 8.07
CA ILE A 197 -16.80 14.55 6.85
C ILE A 197 -17.96 13.57 6.72
N ILE A 198 -17.70 12.26 6.88
CA ILE A 198 -18.76 11.24 6.81
C ILE A 198 -19.82 11.46 7.89
N TRP A 199 -19.39 11.77 9.12
CA TRP A 199 -20.29 11.98 10.24
C TRP A 199 -21.19 13.21 10.08
N VAL A 200 -20.68 14.30 9.52
CA VAL A 200 -21.47 15.53 9.26
C VAL A 200 -22.56 15.31 8.20
N ILE A 201 -22.35 14.34 7.30
CA ILE A 201 -23.23 14.08 6.15
C ILE A 201 -24.28 13.01 6.47
N SER A 202 -23.96 12.10 7.40
CA SER A 202 -24.85 11.00 7.81
C SER A 202 -25.89 11.49 8.81
#